data_AF-A0A1Y0CC32-F1
#
_entry.id   AF-A0A1Y0CC32-F1
#
_cell.length_a   1.000
_cell.length_b   1.000
_cell.length_c   1.000
_cell.angle_alpha   90.00
_cell.angle_beta   90.00
_cell.angle_gamma   90.00
#
_symmetry.space_group_name_H-M   'P 1'
#
loop_
_entity.id
_entity.type
_entity.pdbx_description
1 polymer ?
#
loop_
_entity_poly.entity_id
_entity_poly.type
_entity_poly.pdbx_seq_one_letter_code
_entity_poly.pdbx_strand_id
1 'polypeptide(L)'
;MSRASDGKKARRKKRQATQNSRWVPQEVVEQLSAIQDAVVADLAEFDERITERGWTFDEETSSDEVAAWFYEPSGAEVDDGLPVTSLWLDAAEDGAIVRVVFVGSTDSHEFGHDAFVEHLDAIEAYRAGDPVPEFG
;
A
#
# COMPACT_ATOMS: atom_id res chain seq x y z
N MET A 1 -6.21 -30.38 -11.42
CA MET A 1 -6.04 -28.92 -11.45
C MET A 1 -7.14 -28.31 -10.59
N SER A 2 -6.86 -28.03 -9.32
CA SER A 2 -7.89 -27.77 -8.30
C SER A 2 -7.54 -26.58 -7.42
N ARG A 3 -8.47 -25.61 -7.38
CA ARG A 3 -8.50 -24.29 -6.72
C ARG A 3 -8.33 -24.27 -5.18
N ALA A 4 -7.79 -25.34 -4.59
CA ALA A 4 -7.70 -25.51 -3.13
C ALA A 4 -6.35 -25.06 -2.53
N SER A 5 -5.38 -24.67 -3.37
CA SER A 5 -4.03 -24.30 -2.92
C SER A 5 -3.87 -22.84 -2.54
N ASP A 6 -4.66 -21.92 -3.13
CA ASP A 6 -4.46 -20.48 -2.90
C ASP A 6 -5.03 -20.01 -1.55
N GLY A 7 -6.17 -20.58 -1.12
CA GLY A 7 -6.77 -20.26 0.19
C GLY A 7 -5.93 -20.68 1.41
N LYS A 8 -5.01 -21.66 1.26
CA LYS A 8 -4.08 -22.06 2.33
C LYS A 8 -2.88 -21.10 2.45
N LYS A 9 -2.45 -20.48 1.35
CA LYS A 9 -1.36 -19.50 1.37
C LYS A 9 -1.79 -18.20 2.03
N ALA A 10 -2.99 -17.71 1.68
CA ALA A 10 -3.57 -16.50 2.29
C ALA A 10 -3.72 -16.63 3.82
N ARG A 11 -4.19 -17.79 4.31
CA ARG A 11 -4.32 -18.05 5.76
C ARG A 11 -2.99 -18.23 6.50
N ARG A 12 -1.93 -18.69 5.82
CA ARG A 12 -0.60 -18.81 6.43
C ARG A 12 0.11 -17.46 6.52
N LYS A 13 -0.04 -16.59 5.50
CA LYS A 13 0.48 -15.20 5.51
C LYS A 13 -0.16 -14.40 6.65
N LYS A 14 -1.47 -14.56 6.89
CA LYS A 14 -2.19 -13.92 8.00
C LYS A 14 -1.69 -14.28 9.41
N ARG A 15 -1.09 -15.48 9.59
CA ARG A 15 -0.51 -15.90 10.88
C ARG A 15 0.97 -15.53 11.04
N GLN A 16 1.69 -15.24 9.95
CA GLN A 16 3.08 -14.76 10.01
C GLN A 16 3.17 -13.23 10.07
N ALA A 17 2.23 -12.52 9.44
CA ALA A 17 2.19 -11.06 9.41
C ALA A 17 1.99 -10.41 10.80
N THR A 18 1.25 -11.07 11.71
CA THR A 18 1.06 -10.59 13.10
C THR A 18 2.35 -10.54 13.92
N GLN A 19 3.43 -11.16 13.45
CA GLN A 19 4.68 -11.27 14.21
C GLN A 19 5.79 -10.32 13.73
N ASN A 20 5.59 -9.61 12.61
CA ASN A 20 6.64 -8.81 11.93
C ASN A 20 6.23 -7.34 11.66
N SER A 21 5.23 -6.82 12.35
CA SER A 21 4.60 -5.52 12.06
C SER A 21 5.39 -4.29 12.56
N ARG A 22 6.72 -4.22 12.41
CA ARG A 22 7.45 -3.09 13.03
C ARG A 22 8.68 -2.53 12.35
N TRP A 23 8.98 -2.87 11.10
CA TRP A 23 10.19 -2.33 10.49
C TRP A 23 10.11 -2.30 8.98
N VAL A 24 10.04 -1.11 8.38
CA VAL A 24 10.46 -0.94 6.98
C VAL A 24 11.97 -1.15 6.95
N PRO A 25 12.51 -2.08 6.13
CA PRO A 25 13.94 -2.31 6.04
C PRO A 25 14.69 -1.00 5.76
N GLN A 26 15.69 -0.70 6.59
CA GLN A 26 16.49 0.52 6.47
C GLN A 26 17.17 0.60 5.09
N GLU A 27 17.41 -0.54 4.44
CA GLU A 27 17.95 -0.62 3.07
C GLU A 27 17.03 0.03 2.02
N VAL A 28 15.70 -0.11 2.15
CA VAL A 28 14.73 0.51 1.24
C VAL A 28 14.69 2.02 1.46
N VAL A 29 14.74 2.46 2.73
CA VAL A 29 14.82 3.89 3.09
C VAL A 29 16.15 4.50 2.63
N GLU A 30 17.27 3.80 2.77
CA GLU A 30 18.59 4.25 2.33
C GLU A 30 18.73 4.26 0.79
N GLN A 31 18.06 3.37 0.06
CA GLN A 31 18.08 3.41 -1.40
C GLN A 31 17.18 4.49 -1.97
N LEU A 32 16.00 4.71 -1.39
CA LEU A 32 15.18 5.88 -1.66
C LEU A 32 15.91 7.17 -1.22
N SER A 33 16.88 7.08 -0.31
CA SER A 33 17.81 8.17 0.05
C SER A 33 18.91 8.49 -0.97
N ALA A 34 19.08 7.69 -2.03
CA ALA A 34 19.92 8.07 -3.16
C ALA A 34 19.29 9.20 -4.01
N ILE A 35 18.01 9.49 -3.78
CA ILE A 35 17.23 10.60 -4.33
C ILE A 35 17.26 11.73 -3.30
N GLN A 36 17.41 12.99 -3.76
CA GLN A 36 17.64 14.21 -2.97
C GLN A 36 17.13 14.16 -1.51
N ASP A 37 17.98 14.47 -0.51
CA ASP A 37 17.71 14.40 0.94
C ASP A 37 16.32 14.94 1.40
N ALA A 38 15.74 15.92 0.70
CA ALA A 38 14.40 16.44 1.00
C ALA A 38 13.29 15.41 0.73
N VAL A 39 13.38 14.67 -0.38
CA VAL A 39 12.43 13.62 -0.78
C VAL A 39 12.41 12.47 0.22
N VAL A 40 13.57 12.17 0.82
CA VAL A 40 13.74 11.11 1.81
C VAL A 40 13.01 11.44 3.11
N ALA A 41 13.08 12.69 3.55
CA ALA A 41 12.38 13.16 4.73
C ALA A 41 10.86 13.08 4.52
N ASP A 42 10.38 13.52 3.36
CA ASP A 42 8.97 13.47 2.99
C ASP A 42 8.45 12.03 2.94
N LEU A 43 9.26 11.09 2.41
CA LEU A 43 8.88 9.68 2.35
C LEU A 43 8.90 8.99 3.72
N ALA A 44 9.90 9.25 4.56
CA ALA A 44 9.95 8.69 5.90
C ALA A 44 8.80 9.22 6.78
N GLU A 45 8.47 10.51 6.66
CA GLU A 45 7.29 11.10 7.30
C GLU A 45 5.99 10.48 6.76
N PHE A 46 5.92 10.27 5.44
CA PHE A 46 4.78 9.59 4.81
C PHE A 46 4.58 8.17 5.36
N ASP A 47 5.63 7.35 5.40
CA ASP A 47 5.59 5.98 5.92
C ASP A 47 5.14 5.93 7.38
N GLU A 48 5.74 6.77 8.24
CA GLU A 48 5.35 6.87 9.65
C GLU A 48 3.85 7.21 9.77
N ARG A 49 3.41 8.20 9.00
CA ARG A 49 2.01 8.66 9.02
C ARG A 49 1.03 7.59 8.57
N ILE A 50 1.28 6.87 7.48
CA ILE A 50 0.34 5.83 7.01
C ILE A 50 0.38 4.59 7.92
N THR A 51 1.55 4.27 8.47
CA THR A 51 1.71 3.12 9.37
C THR A 51 0.97 3.36 10.70
N GLU A 52 0.97 4.58 11.23
CA GLU A 52 0.16 4.95 12.40
C GLU A 52 -1.35 4.75 12.18
N ARG A 53 -1.81 4.88 10.93
CA ARG A 53 -3.21 4.66 10.54
C ARG A 53 -3.56 3.20 10.22
N GLY A 54 -2.57 2.31 10.26
CA GLY A 54 -2.75 0.86 10.10
C GLY A 54 -2.44 0.32 8.71
N TRP A 55 -1.76 1.09 7.86
CA TRP A 55 -1.17 0.55 6.63
C TRP A 55 0.02 -0.35 6.96
N THR A 56 0.22 -1.39 6.16
CA THR A 56 1.32 -2.33 6.33
C THR A 56 2.18 -2.36 5.08
N PHE A 57 3.50 -2.20 5.25
CA PHE A 57 4.47 -2.32 4.17
C PHE A 57 4.49 -3.75 3.61
N ASP A 58 4.42 -3.87 2.29
CA ASP A 58 4.47 -5.15 1.58
C ASP A 58 5.88 -5.41 1.06
N GLU A 59 6.73 -6.01 1.88
CA GLU A 59 8.09 -6.40 1.48
C GLU A 59 8.11 -7.37 0.28
N GLU A 60 7.03 -8.11 0.03
CA GLU A 60 6.99 -9.06 -1.10
C GLU A 60 6.76 -8.35 -2.44
N THR A 61 6.00 -7.26 -2.43
CA THR A 61 5.68 -6.47 -3.62
C THR A 61 6.66 -5.31 -3.79
N SER A 62 7.23 -4.83 -2.69
CA SER A 62 8.21 -3.75 -2.69
C SER A 62 9.57 -4.23 -3.21
N SER A 63 10.24 -3.35 -3.92
CA SER A 63 11.57 -3.53 -4.49
C SER A 63 12.34 -2.21 -4.42
N ASP A 64 13.59 -2.23 -4.90
CA ASP A 64 14.43 -1.04 -5.03
C ASP A 64 13.80 0.04 -5.94
N GLU A 65 12.86 -0.33 -6.81
CA GLU A 65 12.20 0.58 -7.75
C GLU A 65 10.81 1.03 -7.27
N VAL A 66 10.13 0.24 -6.43
CA VAL A 66 8.76 0.50 -6.02
C VAL A 66 8.56 0.14 -4.56
N ALA A 67 8.01 1.06 -3.78
CA ALA A 67 7.58 0.79 -2.41
C ALA A 67 6.07 0.55 -2.37
N ALA A 68 5.61 -0.52 -1.73
CA ALA A 68 4.22 -0.95 -1.72
C ALA A 68 3.68 -1.14 -0.30
N TRP A 69 2.43 -0.75 -0.06
CA TRP A 69 1.72 -0.97 1.19
C TRP A 69 0.32 -1.51 0.94
N PHE A 70 -0.28 -2.16 1.94
CA PHE A 70 -1.67 -2.59 1.91
C PHE A 70 -2.41 -2.22 3.20
N TYR A 71 -3.71 -2.00 3.06
CA TYR A 71 -4.61 -1.70 4.17
C TYR A 71 -5.42 -2.94 4.52
N GLU A 72 -4.92 -3.75 5.46
CA GLU A 72 -5.56 -5.02 5.89
C GLU A 72 -7.04 -4.87 6.29
N PRO A 73 -7.50 -3.77 6.94
CA PRO A 73 -8.91 -3.61 7.31
C PRO A 73 -9.88 -3.52 6.12
N SER A 74 -9.39 -3.22 4.91
CA SER A 74 -10.22 -3.23 3.69
C SER A 74 -10.39 -4.62 3.07
N GLY A 75 -9.75 -5.65 3.62
CA GLY A 75 -9.68 -6.97 2.99
C GLY A 75 -11.04 -7.61 2.71
N ALA A 76 -11.23 -8.04 1.46
CA ALA A 76 -12.43 -8.71 0.98
C ALA A 76 -12.11 -9.88 0.04
N GLU A 77 -13.02 -10.85 -0.06
CA GLU A 77 -12.96 -11.90 -1.07
C GLU A 77 -13.61 -11.36 -2.34
N VAL A 78 -12.79 -11.17 -3.37
CA VAL A 78 -13.19 -10.59 -4.66
C VAL A 78 -12.87 -11.56 -5.78
N ASP A 79 -13.73 -11.59 -6.80
CA ASP A 79 -13.54 -12.46 -7.97
C ASP A 79 -12.49 -11.91 -8.95
N ASP A 80 -12.32 -10.60 -8.99
CA ASP A 80 -11.38 -9.87 -9.85
C ASP A 80 -10.78 -8.67 -9.09
N GLY A 81 -9.59 -8.24 -9.49
CA GLY A 81 -8.84 -7.17 -8.82
C GLY A 81 -8.11 -7.60 -7.54
N LEU A 82 -7.74 -6.62 -6.72
CA LEU A 82 -6.95 -6.87 -5.51
C LEU A 82 -7.82 -7.21 -4.29
N PRO A 83 -7.41 -8.16 -3.42
CA PRO A 83 -8.19 -8.56 -2.25
C PRO A 83 -8.12 -7.56 -1.10
N VAL A 84 -7.32 -6.50 -1.22
CA VAL A 84 -7.12 -5.41 -0.26
C VAL A 84 -6.86 -4.13 -1.03
N THR A 85 -7.14 -2.99 -0.40
CA THR A 85 -6.69 -1.68 -0.89
C THR A 85 -5.18 -1.62 -0.71
N SER A 86 -4.48 -1.26 -1.77
CA SER A 86 -3.03 -1.21 -1.82
C SER A 86 -2.56 0.11 -2.40
N LEU A 87 -1.37 0.54 -1.99
CA LEU A 87 -0.73 1.73 -2.54
C LEU A 87 0.71 1.43 -2.97
N TRP A 88 1.21 2.18 -3.95
CA TRP A 88 2.58 2.11 -4.46
C TRP A 88 3.16 3.49 -4.66
N LEU A 89 4.46 3.58 -4.44
CA LEU A 89 5.31 4.73 -4.71
C LEU A 89 6.45 4.29 -5.63
N ASP A 90 6.67 5.02 -6.71
CA ASP A 90 7.73 4.74 -7.67
C ASP A 90 8.98 5.56 -7.33
N ALA A 91 10.10 4.88 -7.12
CA ALA A 91 11.39 5.50 -6.85
C ALA A 91 11.86 6.35 -8.04
N ALA A 92 11.55 5.96 -9.28
CA ALA A 92 11.92 6.72 -10.47
C ALA A 92 11.20 8.07 -10.57
N GLU A 93 10.05 8.21 -9.89
CA GLU A 93 9.28 9.45 -9.78
C GLU A 93 9.55 10.15 -8.43
N ASP A 94 10.69 9.88 -7.81
CA ASP A 94 11.08 10.42 -6.51
C ASP A 94 10.01 10.14 -5.42
N GLY A 95 9.22 9.07 -5.57
CA GLY A 95 8.10 8.77 -4.69
C GLY A 95 7.04 9.88 -4.66
N ALA A 96 7.01 10.81 -5.62
CA ALA A 96 6.13 11.98 -5.57
C ALA A 96 4.66 11.66 -5.82
N ILE A 97 4.37 10.51 -6.44
CA ILE A 97 3.03 10.09 -6.85
C ILE A 97 2.63 8.83 -6.08
N VAL A 98 1.59 8.95 -5.25
CA VAL A 98 0.94 7.84 -4.56
C VAL A 98 -0.09 7.21 -5.48
N ARG A 99 0.18 5.97 -5.92
CA ARG A 99 -0.79 5.17 -6.68
C ARG A 99 -1.59 4.31 -5.73
N VAL A 100 -2.92 4.41 -5.75
CA VAL A 100 -3.83 3.64 -4.90
C VAL A 100 -4.72 2.77 -5.77
N VAL A 101 -4.78 1.47 -5.46
CA VAL A 101 -5.73 0.54 -6.07
C VAL A 101 -6.68 0.06 -4.98
N PHE A 102 -7.96 0.26 -5.21
CA PHE A 102 -9.01 -0.13 -4.27
C PHE A 102 -9.26 -1.63 -4.27
N VAL A 103 -9.70 -2.15 -3.12
CA VAL A 103 -10.13 -3.55 -3.01
C VAL A 103 -11.21 -3.88 -4.04
N GLY A 104 -11.02 -4.98 -4.78
CA GLY A 104 -11.91 -5.42 -5.85
C GLY A 104 -11.84 -4.57 -7.13
N SER A 105 -10.87 -3.67 -7.24
CA SER A 105 -10.59 -2.89 -8.45
C SER A 105 -9.29 -3.34 -9.11
N THR A 106 -9.19 -3.11 -10.42
CA THR A 106 -7.96 -3.19 -11.20
C THR A 106 -7.40 -1.81 -11.56
N ASP A 107 -8.21 -0.76 -11.33
CA ASP A 107 -7.87 0.60 -11.70
C ASP A 107 -7.06 1.26 -10.57
N SER A 108 -5.98 1.96 -10.95
CA SER A 108 -5.17 2.76 -10.04
C SER A 108 -5.56 4.23 -10.11
N HIS A 109 -5.61 4.87 -8.95
CA HIS A 109 -5.78 6.30 -8.78
C HIS A 109 -4.47 6.93 -8.34
N GLU A 110 -4.07 8.02 -8.97
CA GLU A 110 -2.81 8.70 -8.70
C GLU A 110 -3.06 9.97 -7.89
N PHE A 111 -2.28 10.17 -6.84
CA PHE A 111 -2.38 11.32 -5.95
C PHE A 111 -1.00 11.91 -5.68
N GLY A 112 -0.93 13.24 -5.52
CA GLY A 112 0.19 13.84 -4.79
C GLY A 112 0.08 13.55 -3.29
N HIS A 113 1.17 13.71 -2.54
CA HIS A 113 1.21 13.44 -1.10
C HIS A 113 0.15 14.20 -0.30
N ASP A 114 0.04 15.51 -0.52
CA ASP A 114 -0.94 16.36 0.16
C ASP A 114 -2.38 15.90 -0.13
N ALA A 115 -2.71 15.67 -1.40
CA ALA A 115 -4.03 15.22 -1.82
C ALA A 115 -4.36 13.82 -1.28
N PHE A 116 -3.39 12.90 -1.26
CA PHE A 116 -3.57 11.58 -0.69
C PHE A 116 -3.91 11.67 0.80
N VAL A 117 -3.18 12.51 1.55
CA VAL A 117 -3.43 12.73 2.98
C VAL A 117 -4.81 13.32 3.23
N GLU A 118 -5.24 14.30 2.42
CA GLU A 118 -6.57 14.90 2.51
C GLU A 118 -7.68 13.88 2.23
N HIS A 119 -7.44 12.95 1.31
CA HIS A 119 -8.40 11.91 0.91
C HIS A 119 -8.26 10.59 1.66
N LEU A 120 -7.28 10.49 2.57
CA LEU A 120 -6.92 9.24 3.22
C LEU A 120 -8.09 8.61 3.98
N ASP A 121 -8.91 9.43 4.65
CA ASP A 121 -10.10 8.95 5.35
C ASP A 121 -11.12 8.30 4.40
N ALA A 122 -11.31 8.86 3.21
CA ALA A 122 -12.22 8.31 2.20
C ALA A 122 -11.66 7.01 1.60
N ILE A 123 -10.35 6.96 1.39
CA ILE A 123 -9.64 5.78 0.90
C ILE A 123 -9.77 4.63 1.92
N GLU A 124 -9.49 4.92 3.19
CA GLU A 124 -9.56 3.95 4.30
C GLU A 124 -11.00 3.48 4.58
N ALA A 125 -12.01 4.30 4.27
CA ALA A 125 -13.42 3.97 4.45
C ALA A 125 -13.97 3.05 3.34
N TYR A 126 -13.38 3.05 2.15
CA TYR A 126 -13.88 2.29 1.01
C TYR A 126 -13.87 0.77 1.26
N ARG A 127 -14.96 0.07 0.92
CA ARG A 127 -15.06 -1.39 0.95
C ARG A 127 -15.50 -1.93 -0.40
N ALA A 128 -15.17 -3.20 -0.66
CA ALA A 128 -15.52 -3.85 -1.92
C ALA A 128 -17.04 -3.80 -2.18
N GLY A 129 -17.44 -3.25 -3.32
CA GLY A 129 -18.84 -3.08 -3.72
C GLY A 129 -19.44 -1.71 -3.36
N ASP A 130 -18.74 -0.88 -2.59
CA ASP A 130 -19.10 0.53 -2.43
C ASP A 130 -18.79 1.30 -3.72
N PRO A 131 -19.48 2.43 -3.98
CA PRO A 131 -19.08 3.32 -5.06
C PRO A 131 -17.68 3.87 -4.78
N VAL A 132 -16.82 3.85 -5.81
CA VAL A 132 -15.48 4.45 -5.71
C VAL A 132 -15.63 5.95 -5.39
N PRO A 133 -14.89 6.49 -4.40
CA PRO A 133 -15.00 7.90 -4.08
C PRO A 133 -14.52 8.77 -5.25
N GLU A 134 -15.17 9.91 -5.45
CA GLU A 134 -14.73 10.90 -6.43
C GLU A 134 -13.67 11.81 -5.81
N PHE A 135 -12.50 11.87 -6.44
CA PHE A 135 -11.39 12.74 -6.08
C PHE A 135 -11.32 13.84 -7.15
N GLY A 136 -11.56 15.09 -6.74
CA GLY A 136 -11.80 16.24 -7.63
C GLY A 136 -10.56 17.00 -8.04
#